data_AF-A0A967PSR9-F1
#
_entry.id   AF-A0A967PSR9-F1
#
_cell.length_a   1.000
_cell.length_b   1.000
_cell.length_c   1.000
_cell.angle_alpha   90.00
_cell.angle_beta   90.00
_cell.angle_gamma   90.00
#
_symmetry.space_group_name_H-M   'P 1'
#
loop_
_entity.id
_entity.type
_entity.pdbx_description
1 polymer ?
#
loop_
_entity_poly.entity_id
_entity_poly.type
_entity_poly.pdbx_seq_one_letter_code
_entity_poly.pdbx_strand_id
1 'polypeptide(L)' 'DAVAKMNVEGDLRRAVTGNVKRLQEIGAYRGYRHRRNLPARGQRTKTNARTKRGKRVTMGSG' A
#
# COMPACT_ATOMS: atom_id res chain seq x y z
N ASP A 1 -9.07 -29.35 12.44
CA ASP A 1 -7.69 -28.86 12.15
C ASP A 1 -7.45 -28.39 10.71
N ALA A 2 -8.33 -27.54 10.15
CA ALA A 2 -8.11 -26.94 8.83
C ALA A 2 -7.46 -25.54 8.93
N VAL A 3 -7.80 -24.79 9.98
CA VAL A 3 -7.34 -23.41 10.20
C VAL A 3 -5.84 -23.34 10.44
N ALA A 4 -5.25 -24.33 11.13
CA ALA A 4 -3.81 -24.37 11.41
C ALA A 4 -2.94 -24.55 10.15
N LYS A 5 -3.49 -25.05 9.05
CA LYS A 5 -2.77 -25.21 7.77
C LYS A 5 -2.84 -23.96 6.88
N MET A 6 -3.68 -22.99 7.23
CA MET A 6 -3.86 -21.77 6.45
C MET A 6 -2.99 -20.65 7.03
N ASN A 7 -2.35 -19.88 6.16
CA ASN A 7 -1.67 -18.66 6.58
C ASN A 7 -2.72 -17.61 6.96
N VAL A 8 -2.93 -17.45 8.26
CA VAL A 8 -3.91 -16.51 8.83
C VAL A 8 -3.24 -15.49 9.74
N GLU A 9 -3.94 -14.40 10.02
CA GLU A 9 -3.55 -13.36 10.97
C GLU A 9 -2.10 -12.88 10.84
N GLY A 10 -1.25 -13.23 11.81
CA GLY A 10 0.11 -12.73 11.93
C GLY A 10 1.00 -13.14 10.77
N ASP A 11 0.91 -14.39 10.34
CA ASP A 11 1.77 -14.91 9.27
C ASP A 11 1.41 -14.29 7.92
N LEU A 12 0.12 -14.13 7.66
CA LEU A 12 -0.34 -13.43 6.46
C LEU A 12 0.07 -11.95 6.46
N ARG A 13 -0.09 -11.25 7.59
CA ARG A 13 0.33 -9.84 7.73
C ARG A 13 1.84 -9.67 7.52
N ARG A 14 2.65 -10.57 8.09
CA ARG A 14 4.12 -10.59 7.91
C ARG A 14 4.50 -10.82 6.45
N ALA A 15 3.90 -11.83 5.80
CA ALA A 15 4.16 -12.14 4.40
C ALA A 15 3.80 -10.95 3.46
N VAL A 16 2.62 -10.34 3.65
CA VAL A 16 2.19 -9.18 2.85
C VAL A 16 3.11 -7.97 3.08
N THR A 17 3.48 -7.69 4.33
CA THR A 17 4.39 -6.59 4.66
C THR A 17 5.77 -6.80 4.06
N GLY A 18 6.31 -8.02 4.14
CA GLY A 18 7.58 -8.38 3.50
C GLY A 18 7.55 -8.17 1.98
N ASN A 19 6.45 -8.57 1.32
CA ASN A 19 6.27 -8.34 -0.11
C ASN A 19 6.26 -6.85 -0.49
N VAL A 20 5.59 -6.00 0.31
CA VAL A 20 5.57 -4.54 0.06
C VAL A 20 6.94 -3.92 0.31
N LYS A 21 7.64 -4.31 1.37
CA LYS A 21 9.00 -3.83 1.68
C LYS A 21 9.98 -4.18 0.56
N ARG A 22 9.96 -5.43 0.09
CA ARG A 22 10.78 -5.87 -1.05
C ARG A 22 10.58 -5.00 -2.30
N LEU A 23 9.33 -4.64 -2.63
CA LEU A 23 9.05 -3.75 -3.75
C LEU A 23 9.61 -2.34 -3.55
N GLN A 24 9.62 -1.83 -2.31
CA GLN A 24 10.18 -0.52 -1.97
C GLN A 24 11.71 -0.51 -2.02
N GLU A 25 12.36 -1.58 -1.54
CA GLU A 25 13.81 -1.75 -1.51
C GLU A 25 14.39 -1.86 -2.92
N ILE A 26 13.77 -2.68 -3.80
CA ILE A 26 14.17 -2.82 -5.20
C ILE A 26 13.96 -1.53 -6.00
N GLY A 27 13.16 -0.59 -5.50
CA GLY A 27 12.87 0.67 -6.20
C GLY A 27 11.91 0.53 -7.38
N ALA A 28 11.18 -0.56 -7.48
CA ALA A 28 10.18 -0.77 -8.54
C ALA A 28 9.06 0.30 -8.48
N TYR A 29 8.42 0.58 -9.63
CA TYR A 29 7.32 1.57 -9.73
C TYR A 29 6.27 1.38 -8.62
N ARG A 30 5.81 0.14 -8.40
CA ARG A 30 4.84 -0.17 -7.34
C ARG A 30 5.36 0.20 -5.96
N GLY A 31 6.62 -0.09 -5.65
CA GLY A 31 7.25 0.27 -4.38
C GLY A 31 7.28 1.78 -4.15
N TYR A 32 7.69 2.54 -5.17
CA TYR A 32 7.64 3.99 -5.13
C TYR A 32 6.22 4.54 -4.88
N ARG A 33 5.20 3.97 -5.53
CA ARG A 33 3.80 4.33 -5.30
C ARG A 33 3.34 4.01 -3.87
N HIS A 34 3.77 2.86 -3.32
CA HIS A 34 3.53 2.50 -1.93
C HIS A 34 4.16 3.50 -0.95
N ARG A 35 5.41 3.93 -1.18
CA ARG A 35 6.12 4.92 -0.35
C ARG A 35 5.43 6.29 -0.36
N ARG A 36 4.91 6.72 -1.52
CA ARG A 36 4.25 8.02 -1.70
C ARG A 36 2.76 8.05 -1.37
N ASN A 37 2.21 6.97 -0.83
CA ASN A 37 0.76 6.86 -0.59
C ASN A 37 -0.08 7.16 -1.84
N LEU A 38 0.33 6.60 -2.99
CA LEU A 38 -0.40 6.69 -4.25
C LEU A 38 -0.90 5.30 -4.71
N PRO A 39 -1.97 5.24 -5.52
CA PRO A 39 -2.45 3.98 -6.10
C PRO A 39 -1.39 3.31 -6.96
N ALA A 40 -1.19 2.00 -6.76
CA ALA A 40 -0.11 1.23 -7.39
C ALA A 40 -0.55 0.38 -8.60
N ARG A 41 -1.84 0.34 -8.96
CA ARG A 41 -2.38 -0.49 -10.05
C ARG A 41 -2.89 0.35 -11.24
N GLY A 42 -2.23 1.47 -11.53
CA GLY A 42 -2.57 2.31 -12.70
C GLY A 42 -3.81 3.18 -12.55
N GLN A 43 -4.39 3.32 -11.35
CA GLN A 43 -5.55 4.19 -11.17
C GLN A 43 -5.20 5.67 -11.37
N ARG A 44 -6.16 6.44 -11.90
CA ARG A 44 -6.06 7.90 -12.09
C ARG A 44 -5.88 8.62 -10.75
N THR A 45 -4.92 9.54 -10.69
CA THR A 45 -4.60 10.32 -9.47
C THR A 45 -4.90 11.82 -9.57
N LYS A 46 -5.33 12.31 -10.74
CA LYS A 46 -5.64 13.74 -10.96
C LYS A 46 -6.84 14.19 -10.12
N THR A 47 -7.91 13.39 -10.09
CA THR A 47 -9.18 13.72 -9.42
C THR A 47 -9.42 12.85 -8.19
N ASN A 48 -9.42 11.53 -8.38
CA ASN A 48 -9.75 10.55 -7.33
C ASN A 48 -8.48 9.96 -6.67
N ALA A 49 -8.65 8.96 -5.80
CA ALA A 49 -7.62 8.26 -4.98
C ALA A 49 -7.53 8.65 -3.49
N ARG A 50 -8.62 9.12 -2.87
CA ARG A 50 -8.61 9.51 -1.45
C ARG A 50 -8.36 8.36 -0.49
N THR A 51 -8.84 7.15 -0.78
CA THR A 51 -8.58 5.95 0.03
C THR A 51 -7.08 5.73 0.27
N LYS A 52 -6.23 6.05 -0.72
CA LYS A 52 -4.77 5.89 -0.59
C LYS A 52 -4.06 7.18 -0.19
N ARG A 53 -4.54 8.35 -0.65
CA ARG A 53 -3.93 9.68 -0.40
C ARG A 53 -4.35 10.34 0.92
N GLY A 54 -5.35 9.82 1.63
CA GLY A 54 -5.91 10.42 2.84
C GLY A 54 -6.94 11.53 2.57
N LYS A 55 -7.25 12.35 3.58
CA LYS A 55 -8.18 13.50 3.49
C LYS A 55 -7.60 14.64 2.63
N ARG A 56 -8.45 15.38 1.92
CA ARG A 56 -8.00 16.52 1.09
C ARG A 56 -7.37 17.57 2.01
N VAL A 57 -6.11 17.85 1.76
CA VAL A 57 -5.40 18.98 2.36
C VAL A 57 -5.58 20.15 1.40
N THR A 58 -6.17 21.24 1.87
CA THR A 58 -6.23 22.50 1.12
C THR A 58 -4.91 23.22 1.37
N MET A 59 -4.32 23.82 0.33
CA MET A 59 -3.12 24.65 0.51
C MET A 59 -3.50 25.80 1.46
N GLY A 60 -2.82 25.93 2.60
CA GLY A 60 -3.08 26.97 3.60
C GLY A 60 -3.93 26.57 4.82
N SER A 61 -4.36 25.31 4.95
CA SER A 61 -5.02 24.82 6.17
C SER A 61 -4.05 24.11 7.12
N GLY A 62 -2.87 24.72 7.33
CA GLY A 62 -1.85 24.32 8.28
C GLY A 62 -1.27 25.56 8.95
#